data_AF-A0A813I4Q5-F1
#
_entry.id   AF-A0A813I4Q5-F1
#
_cell.length_a   1.000
_cell.length_b   1.000
_cell.length_c   1.000
_cell.angle_alpha   90.00
_cell.angle_beta   90.00
_cell.angle_gamma   90.00
#
_symmetry.space_group_name_H-M   'P 1'
#
loop_
_entity.id
_entity.type
_entity.pdbx_description
1 polymer ?
#
loop_
_entity_poly.entity_id
_entity_poly.type
_entity_poly.pdbx_seq_one_letter_code
_entity_poly.pdbx_strand_id
1 'polypeptide(L)'
;MSSTDLIQQLLQAEKQAEEVVSAAKKSRLAKLRQAKEKAEEEIKEFRDKEEAKFQKEMGFKATTDPADALKESTKAEIAGVMKDFAAHKARTIEYIVGRVMDVQVTLTSTQIQALKTGVV
;
A
#
# COMPACT_ATOMS: atom_id res chain seq x y z
N MET A 1 -86.92 -2.15 -6.92
CA MET A 1 -85.59 -1.49 -7.01
C MET A 1 -85.68 -0.48 -8.12
N SER A 2 -85.64 0.81 -7.77
CA SER A 2 -85.84 1.88 -8.75
C SER A 2 -84.56 2.08 -9.57
N SER A 3 -84.68 2.36 -10.87
CA SER A 3 -83.51 2.56 -11.76
C SER A 3 -82.53 3.62 -11.24
N THR A 4 -83.02 4.58 -10.46
CA THR A 4 -82.21 5.61 -9.79
C THR A 4 -81.24 5.04 -8.75
N ASP A 5 -81.66 4.03 -7.99
CA ASP A 5 -80.83 3.40 -6.95
C ASP A 5 -79.64 2.65 -7.56
N LEU A 6 -79.89 1.95 -8.69
CA LEU A 6 -78.86 1.22 -9.45
C LEU A 6 -77.81 2.16 -10.04
N ILE A 7 -78.22 3.31 -10.58
CA ILE A 7 -77.30 4.32 -11.12
C ILE A 7 -76.42 4.90 -10.01
N GLN A 8 -77.00 5.18 -8.84
CA GLN A 8 -76.26 5.71 -7.70
C GLN A 8 -75.25 4.69 -7.15
N GLN A 9 -75.61 3.40 -7.15
CA GLN A 9 -74.72 2.31 -6.75
C GLN A 9 -73.55 2.14 -7.73
N LEU A 10 -73.78 2.28 -9.03
CA LEU A 10 -72.72 2.25 -10.06
C LEU A 10 -71.76 3.44 -9.91
N LEU A 11 -72.27 4.66 -9.72
CA LEU A 11 -71.44 5.85 -9.48
C LEU A 11 -70.59 5.71 -8.22
N GLN A 12 -71.14 5.12 -7.15
CA GLN A 12 -70.40 4.89 -5.92
C GLN A 12 -69.29 3.83 -6.11
N ALA A 13 -69.58 2.75 -6.84
CA ALA A 13 -68.59 1.73 -7.19
C ALA A 13 -67.48 2.28 -8.09
N GLU A 14 -67.82 3.15 -9.05
CA GLU A 14 -66.86 3.83 -9.93
C GLU A 14 -65.89 4.70 -9.12
N LYS A 15 -66.42 5.50 -8.18
CA LYS A 15 -65.62 6.34 -7.30
C LYS A 15 -64.69 5.53 -6.39
N GLN A 16 -65.18 4.41 -5.84
CA GLN A 16 -64.36 3.50 -5.04
C GLN A 16 -63.25 2.86 -5.87
N ALA A 17 -63.55 2.40 -7.10
CA ALA A 17 -62.56 1.85 -8.00
C ALA A 17 -61.47 2.89 -8.35
N GLU A 18 -61.86 4.14 -8.61
CA GLU A 18 -60.94 5.23 -8.89
C GLU A 18 -60.03 5.54 -7.70
N GLU A 19 -60.58 5.58 -6.47
CA GLU A 19 -59.82 5.75 -5.23
C GLU A 19 -58.80 4.61 -5.03
N VAL A 20 -59.20 3.36 -5.25
CA VAL A 20 -58.32 2.18 -5.14
C VAL A 20 -57.17 2.28 -6.15
N VAL A 21 -57.45 2.64 -7.40
CA VAL A 21 -56.42 2.79 -8.44
C VAL A 21 -55.49 3.95 -8.12
N SER A 22 -56.01 5.08 -7.64
CA SER A 22 -55.23 6.25 -7.21
C SER A 22 -54.31 5.90 -6.03
N ALA A 23 -54.83 5.21 -5.02
CA ALA A 23 -54.06 4.75 -3.87
C ALA A 23 -52.94 3.78 -4.28
N ALA A 24 -53.24 2.82 -5.19
CA ALA A 24 -52.25 1.90 -5.72
C ALA A 24 -51.12 2.62 -6.48
N LYS A 25 -51.46 3.60 -7.33
CA LYS A 25 -50.47 4.43 -8.05
C LYS A 25 -49.59 5.24 -7.08
N LYS A 26 -50.18 5.87 -6.07
CA LYS A 26 -49.45 6.61 -5.03
C LYS A 26 -48.51 5.69 -4.24
N SER A 27 -48.99 4.52 -3.82
CA SER A 27 -48.20 3.51 -3.11
C SER A 27 -47.02 3.02 -3.95
N ARG A 28 -47.24 2.73 -5.24
CA ARG A 28 -46.16 2.36 -6.17
C ARG A 28 -45.09 3.45 -6.27
N LEU A 29 -45.50 4.70 -6.42
CA LEU A 29 -44.58 5.83 -6.50
C LEU A 29 -43.81 6.04 -5.19
N ALA A 30 -44.49 5.90 -4.04
CA ALA A 30 -43.86 5.98 -2.73
C ALA A 30 -42.80 4.89 -2.54
N LYS A 31 -43.11 3.63 -2.90
CA LYS A 31 -42.14 2.52 -2.85
C LYS A 31 -40.92 2.76 -3.75
N LEU A 32 -41.12 3.31 -4.94
CA LEU A 32 -40.01 3.65 -5.85
C LEU A 32 -39.11 4.75 -5.27
N ARG A 33 -39.71 5.80 -4.68
CA ARG A 33 -38.94 6.86 -4.01
C ARG A 33 -38.19 6.34 -2.80
N GLN A 34 -38.86 5.56 -1.95
CA GLN A 34 -38.24 4.96 -0.77
C GLN A 34 -37.06 4.05 -1.15
N ALA A 35 -37.19 3.24 -2.20
CA ALA A 35 -36.10 2.41 -2.68
C ALA A 35 -34.90 3.24 -3.16
N LYS A 36 -35.17 4.36 -3.84
CA LYS A 36 -34.13 5.28 -4.30
C LYS A 36 -33.43 5.98 -3.13
N GLU A 37 -34.18 6.52 -2.18
CA GLU A 37 -33.63 7.18 -0.98
C GLU A 37 -32.77 6.22 -0.16
N LYS A 38 -33.25 5.00 0.08
CA LYS A 38 -32.47 3.97 0.79
C LYS A 38 -31.17 3.61 0.05
N ALA A 39 -31.22 3.45 -1.27
CA ALA A 39 -30.01 3.18 -2.04
C ALA A 39 -29.00 4.34 -1.97
N GLU A 40 -29.46 5.59 -2.03
CA GLU A 40 -28.60 6.77 -1.89
C GLU A 40 -27.98 6.85 -0.48
N GLU A 41 -28.75 6.52 0.57
CA GLU A 41 -28.26 6.46 1.96
C GLU A 41 -27.22 5.36 2.14
N GLU A 42 -27.47 4.14 1.64
CA GLU A 42 -26.52 3.02 1.69
C GLU A 42 -25.23 3.33 0.93
N ILE A 43 -25.31 3.97 -0.24
CA ILE A 43 -24.13 4.39 -1.01
C ILE A 43 -23.31 5.41 -0.22
N LYS A 44 -23.97 6.37 0.44
CA LYS A 44 -23.29 7.38 1.24
C LYS A 44 -22.59 6.75 2.44
N GLU A 45 -23.27 5.89 3.19
CA GLU A 45 -22.66 5.14 4.28
C GLU A 45 -21.48 4.28 3.83
N PHE A 46 -21.59 3.62 2.68
CA PHE A 46 -20.52 2.80 2.13
C PHE A 46 -19.29 3.66 1.79
N ARG A 47 -19.50 4.81 1.15
CA ARG A 47 -18.43 5.77 0.85
C ARG A 47 -17.77 6.29 2.11
N ASP A 48 -18.53 6.68 3.12
CA ASP A 48 -18.00 7.21 4.37
C ASP A 48 -17.18 6.13 5.12
N LYS A 49 -17.63 4.88 5.11
CA LYS A 49 -16.91 3.74 5.70
C LYS A 49 -15.61 3.42 4.96
N GLU A 50 -15.65 3.39 3.62
CA GLU A 50 -14.46 3.14 2.80
C GLU A 50 -13.45 4.28 2.90
N GLU A 51 -13.89 5.53 2.91
CA GLU A 51 -13.03 6.70 3.10
C GLU A 51 -12.38 6.69 4.50
N ALA A 52 -13.15 6.38 5.55
CA ALA A 52 -12.59 6.25 6.89
C ALA A 52 -11.56 5.11 6.99
N LYS A 53 -11.82 3.98 6.31
CA LYS A 53 -10.87 2.87 6.22
C LYS A 53 -9.61 3.28 5.45
N PHE A 54 -9.77 3.95 4.31
CA PHE A 54 -8.68 4.48 3.50
C PHE A 54 -7.84 5.48 4.28
N GLN A 55 -8.45 6.44 4.97
CA GLN A 55 -7.73 7.40 5.81
C GLN A 55 -7.00 6.73 6.98
N LYS A 56 -7.57 5.67 7.56
CA LYS A 56 -6.88 4.90 8.61
C LYS A 56 -5.66 4.17 8.05
N GLU A 57 -5.78 3.52 6.90
CA GLU A 57 -4.68 2.79 6.25
C GLU A 57 -3.61 3.74 5.68
N MET A 58 -4.01 4.83 5.03
CA MET A 58 -3.11 5.86 4.52
C MET A 58 -2.48 6.68 5.63
N GLY A 59 -3.24 7.03 6.67
CA GLY A 59 -2.73 7.71 7.85
C GLY A 59 -1.62 6.90 8.50
N PHE A 60 -1.82 5.59 8.68
CA PHE A 60 -0.78 4.68 9.18
C PHE A 60 0.47 4.65 8.29
N LYS A 61 0.29 4.64 6.97
CA LYS A 61 1.40 4.66 6.01
C LYS A 61 2.10 6.02 5.93
N ALA A 62 1.39 7.13 6.15
CA ALA A 62 1.92 8.48 6.12
C ALA A 62 2.64 8.86 7.43
N THR A 63 2.20 8.32 8.57
CA THR A 63 2.86 8.55 9.87
C THR A 63 4.13 7.72 10.05
N THR A 64 4.27 6.62 9.31
CA THR A 64 5.48 5.81 9.35
C THR A 64 6.46 6.38 8.33
N ASP A 65 7.31 7.32 8.74
CA ASP A 65 8.41 7.79 7.89
C ASP A 65 9.29 6.58 7.56
N PRO A 66 9.33 6.10 6.30
CA PRO A 66 10.16 4.97 5.93
C PRO A 66 11.64 5.23 6.22
N ALA A 67 12.05 6.49 6.30
CA ALA A 67 13.42 6.86 6.63
C ALA A 67 13.78 6.56 8.09
N ASP A 68 12.84 6.55 9.04
CA ASP A 68 13.16 6.35 10.46
C ASP A 68 13.55 4.90 10.77
N ALA A 69 12.83 3.93 10.21
CA ALA A 69 13.22 2.51 10.30
C ALA A 69 14.58 2.24 9.64
N LEU A 70 14.83 2.89 8.49
CA LEU A 70 16.11 2.80 7.78
C LEU A 70 17.27 3.45 8.56
N LYS A 71 17.05 4.60 9.20
CA LYS A 71 18.07 5.30 10.00
C LYS A 71 18.59 4.43 11.14
N GLU A 72 17.74 3.67 11.80
CA GLU A 72 18.16 2.81 12.91
C GLU A 72 18.99 1.62 12.44
N SER A 73 18.56 0.93 11.37
CA SER A 73 19.34 -0.15 10.74
C SER A 73 20.71 0.35 10.26
N THR A 74 20.74 1.48 9.55
CA THR A 74 21.99 2.05 9.03
C THR A 74 22.93 2.47 10.16
N LYS A 75 22.43 2.99 11.29
CA LYS A 75 23.26 3.30 12.46
C LYS A 75 23.90 2.05 13.05
N ALA A 76 23.15 0.95 13.15
CA ALA A 76 23.67 -0.32 13.65
C ALA A 76 24.76 -0.89 12.73
N GLU A 77 24.54 -0.85 11.41
CA GLU A 77 25.52 -1.28 10.41
C GLU A 77 26.81 -0.45 10.46
N ILE A 78 26.69 0.88 10.51
CA ILE A 78 27.83 1.79 10.64
C ILE A 78 28.64 1.48 11.91
N ALA A 79 27.97 1.20 13.03
CA ALA A 79 28.64 0.83 14.28
C ALA A 79 29.40 -0.50 14.15
N GLY A 80 28.83 -1.48 13.44
CA GLY A 80 29.49 -2.74 13.11
C GLY A 80 30.77 -2.52 12.28
N VAL A 81 30.64 -1.77 11.17
CA VAL A 81 31.77 -1.45 10.29
C VAL A 81 32.88 -0.70 11.05
N MET A 82 32.52 0.27 11.90
CA MET A 82 33.46 1.01 12.73
C MET A 82 34.22 0.10 13.71
N LYS A 83 33.53 -0.86 14.32
CA LYS A 83 34.12 -1.85 15.23
C LYS A 83 35.11 -2.75 14.50
N ASP A 84 34.74 -3.27 13.34
CA ASP A 84 35.60 -4.14 12.54
C ASP A 84 36.83 -3.38 12.03
N PHE A 85 36.63 -2.13 11.59
CA PHE A 85 37.74 -1.24 11.22
C PHE A 85 38.71 -1.06 12.39
N ALA A 86 38.21 -0.73 13.59
CA ALA A 86 39.06 -0.55 14.77
C ALA A 86 39.81 -1.84 15.15
N ALA A 87 39.17 -3.01 15.06
CA ALA A 87 39.77 -4.30 15.38
C ALA A 87 40.89 -4.70 14.41
N HIS A 88 40.75 -4.36 13.12
CA HIS A 88 41.67 -4.80 12.07
C HIS A 88 42.71 -3.74 11.67
N LYS A 89 42.50 -2.46 12.02
CA LYS A 89 43.37 -1.33 11.64
C LYS A 89 44.86 -1.59 11.90
N ALA A 90 45.22 -2.01 13.10
CA ALA A 90 46.61 -2.21 13.48
C ALA A 90 47.29 -3.32 12.64
N ARG A 91 46.63 -4.47 12.51
CA ARG A 91 47.13 -5.62 11.74
C ARG A 91 47.29 -5.30 10.25
N THR A 92 46.33 -4.57 9.68
CA THR A 92 46.37 -4.18 8.26
C THR A 92 47.50 -3.19 7.99
N ILE A 93 47.73 -2.22 8.89
CA ILE A 93 48.84 -1.27 8.76
C ILE A 93 50.18 -2.02 8.81
N GLU A 94 50.36 -2.91 9.79
CA GLU A 94 51.59 -3.70 9.91
C GLU A 94 51.85 -4.57 8.68
N TYR A 95 50.81 -5.24 8.16
CA TYR A 95 50.91 -6.03 6.93
C TYR A 95 51.33 -5.17 5.72
N ILE A 96 50.71 -4.00 5.53
CA ILE A 96 51.03 -3.11 4.41
C ILE A 96 52.47 -2.60 4.54
N VAL A 97 52.87 -2.10 5.71
CA VAL A 97 54.23 -1.59 5.95
C VAL A 97 55.26 -2.70 5.74
N GLY A 98 55.03 -3.88 6.29
CA GLY A 98 55.92 -5.03 6.12
C GLY A 98 56.06 -5.41 4.64
N ARG A 99 54.98 -5.38 3.87
CA ARG A 99 55.02 -5.70 2.44
C ARG A 99 55.67 -4.61 1.59
N VAL A 100 55.54 -3.34 1.97
CA VAL A 100 56.19 -2.21 1.30
C VAL A 100 57.70 -2.22 1.54
N MET A 101 58.14 -2.66 2.73
CA MET A 101 59.56 -2.78 3.07
C MET A 101 60.21 -4.07 2.55
N ASP A 102 59.42 -5.06 2.14
CA ASP A 102 59.88 -6.31 1.53
C ASP A 102 60.27 -6.09 0.06
N VAL A 103 61.49 -5.58 -0.14
CA VAL A 103 62.10 -5.48 -1.47
C VAL A 103 62.75 -6.81 -1.82
N GLN A 104 62.13 -7.57 -2.72
CA GLN A 104 62.69 -8.83 -3.20
C GLN A 104 63.91 -8.56 -4.10
N VAL A 105 65.11 -8.74 -3.55
CA VAL A 105 66.39 -8.62 -4.28
C VAL A 105 66.76 -9.91 -5.03
N THR A 106 65.78 -10.77 -5.30
CA THR A 106 66.00 -12.01 -6.05
C THR A 106 66.08 -11.72 -7.54
N LEU A 107 67.10 -12.27 -8.19
CA LEU A 107 67.14 -12.31 -9.66
C LEU A 107 65.90 -13.07 -10.17
N THR A 108 65.27 -12.52 -11.19
CA THR A 108 64.15 -13.19 -11.86
C THR A 108 64.58 -14.56 -12.39
N SER A 109 63.63 -15.49 -12.56
CA SER A 109 63.91 -16.84 -13.07
C SER A 109 64.70 -16.82 -14.39
N THR A 110 64.40 -15.87 -15.27
CA THR A 110 65.11 -15.62 -16.53
C THR A 110 66.56 -15.16 -16.31
N GLN A 111 66.81 -14.26 -15.35
CA GLN A 111 68.16 -13.78 -15.03
C GLN A 111 69.02 -14.90 -14.40
N ILE A 112 68.42 -15.74 -13.55
CA ILE A 112 69.10 -16.92 -12.96
C ILE A 112 69.46 -17.92 -14.06
N GLN A 113 68.57 -18.13 -15.03
CA GLN A 113 68.81 -19.04 -16.15
C GLN A 113 69.92 -18.52 -17.07
N ALA A 114 69.93 -17.22 -17.41
CA ALA A 114 70.97 -16.60 -18.23
C ALA A 114 72.38 -16.75 -17.64
N LEU A 115 72.52 -16.53 -16.32
CA LEU A 115 73.77 -16.73 -15.59
C LEU A 115 74.21 -18.20 -15.57
N LYS A 116 73.27 -19.14 -15.44
CA LYS A 116 73.56 -20.59 -15.46
C LYS A 116 73.98 -21.10 -16.84
N THR A 117 73.46 -20.50 -17.91
CA THR A 117 73.81 -20.86 -19.29
C THR A 117 75.07 -20.15 -19.79
N GLY A 118 75.71 -19.29 -18.98
CA GLY A 118 76.95 -18.59 -19.34
C GLY A 118 76.80 -17.59 -20.47
N VAL A 119 75.57 -17.18 -20.78
CA VAL A 119 75.26 -16.16 -21.77
C VAL A 119 75.09 -14.86 -20.99
N VAL A 120 76.17 -14.08 -20.90
CA VAL A 120 76.09 -12.66 -20.50
C VAL A 120 75.61 -11.86 -21.70
#